data_AF-A0A832W1A3-F1
#
_entry.id   AF-A0A832W1A3-F1
#
_cell.length_a   1.000
_cell.length_b   1.000
_cell.length_c   1.000
_cell.angle_alpha   90.00
_cell.angle_beta   90.00
_cell.angle_gamma   90.00
#
_symmetry.space_group_name_H-M   'P 1'
#
loop_
_entity.id
_entity.type
_entity.pdbx_description
1 polymer ?
#
loop_
_entity_poly.entity_id
_entity_poly.type
_entity_poly.pdbx_seq_one_letter_code
_entity_poly.pdbx_strand_id
1 'polypeptide(L)' 'MSQPKEILISKSSIPRIAIIALAAIFALGLFAVGFDEGHLFSIAFGDKAFDQMYLHELSHDLRHAAGFPCH' A
#
# COMPACT_ATOMS: atom_id res chain seq x y z
N MET A 1 10.43 -53.13 -17.56
CA MET A 1 11.36 -52.05 -17.17
C MET A 1 10.51 -50.84 -16.79
N SER A 2 10.50 -50.42 -15.53
CA SER A 2 9.72 -49.27 -15.06
C SER A 2 10.60 -48.03 -15.12
N GLN A 3 10.18 -46.99 -15.86
CA GLN A 3 10.90 -45.73 -15.93
C GLN A 3 10.49 -44.87 -14.72
N PRO A 4 11.45 -44.36 -13.92
CA PRO A 4 11.12 -43.42 -12.86
C PRO A 4 10.60 -42.12 -13.48
N LYS A 5 9.36 -41.77 -13.19
CA LYS A 5 8.75 -40.48 -13.56
C LYS A 5 9.19 -39.45 -12.53
N GLU A 6 10.23 -38.68 -12.85
CA GLU A 6 10.62 -37.53 -12.01
C GLU A 6 9.51 -36.48 -11.99
N ILE A 7 9.09 -36.11 -10.77
CA ILE A 7 8.16 -35.01 -10.55
C ILE A 7 9.02 -33.74 -10.46
N LEU A 8 9.12 -33.02 -11.58
CA LEU A 8 9.71 -31.69 -11.61
C LEU A 8 8.88 -30.73 -10.76
N ILE A 9 9.30 -30.50 -9.51
CA ILE A 9 8.82 -29.37 -8.72
C ILE A 9 9.34 -28.09 -9.40
N SER A 10 8.44 -27.40 -10.10
CA SER A 10 8.74 -26.09 -10.68
C SER A 10 9.14 -25.14 -9.55
N LYS A 11 10.37 -24.61 -9.61
CA LYS A 11 10.80 -23.53 -8.70
C LYS A 11 9.96 -22.30 -9.01
N SER A 12 9.09 -21.92 -8.07
CA SER A 12 8.38 -20.63 -8.12
C SER A 12 9.41 -19.50 -8.14
N SER A 13 9.49 -18.78 -9.26
CA SER A 13 10.34 -17.59 -9.39
C SER A 13 9.71 -16.45 -8.58
N ILE A 14 10.53 -15.72 -7.83
CA ILE A 14 10.08 -14.53 -7.09
C ILE A 14 9.40 -13.54 -8.06
N PRO A 15 8.16 -13.13 -7.81
CA PRO A 15 7.41 -12.27 -8.72
C PRO A 15 7.90 -10.81 -8.64
N ARG A 16 8.99 -10.48 -9.35
CA ARG A 16 9.64 -9.16 -9.30
C ARG A 16 8.70 -8.00 -9.62
N ILE A 17 7.79 -8.19 -10.59
CA ILE A 17 6.81 -7.17 -10.97
C ILE A 17 5.85 -6.86 -9.82
N ALA A 18 5.39 -7.89 -9.10
CA ALA A 18 4.52 -7.69 -7.95
C ALA A 18 5.24 -6.90 -6.83
N ILE A 19 6.52 -7.19 -6.59
CA ILE A 19 7.33 -6.46 -5.61
C ILE A 19 7.47 -4.99 -6.01
N ILE A 20 7.79 -4.70 -7.27
CA ILE A 20 7.93 -3.33 -7.77
C ILE A 20 6.59 -2.58 -7.64
N ALA A 21 5.48 -3.21 -8.01
CA ALA A 21 4.15 -2.62 -7.88
C ALA A 21 3.80 -2.32 -6.42
N LEU A 22 4.04 -3.26 -5.50
CA LEU A 22 3.80 -3.06 -4.07
C LEU A 22 4.67 -1.95 -3.49
N ALA A 23 5.95 -1.89 -3.89
CA ALA A 23 6.85 -0.82 -3.46
C ALA A 23 6.38 0.56 -3.95
N ALA A 24 5.90 0.65 -5.20
CA ALA A 24 5.35 1.89 -5.74
C ALA A 24 4.08 2.33 -5.01
N ILE A 25 3.14 1.40 -4.75
CA ILE A 25 1.92 1.68 -3.98
C ILE A 25 2.27 2.16 -2.57
N PHE A 26 3.22 1.50 -1.90
CA PHE A 26 3.68 1.91 -0.58
C PHE A 26 4.30 3.30 -0.57
N ALA A 27 5.19 3.60 -1.52
CA ALA A 27 5.82 4.91 -1.64
C ALA A 27 4.80 6.03 -1.92
N LEU A 28 3.84 5.77 -2.81
CA LEU A 28 2.74 6.71 -3.09
C LEU A 28 1.84 6.93 -1.88
N GLY A 29 1.55 5.87 -1.11
CA GLY A 29 0.80 5.98 0.14
C GLY A 29 1.51 6.83 1.18
N LEU A 30 2.82 6.61 1.38
CA LEU A 30 3.63 7.44 2.27
C LEU A 30 3.68 8.90 1.83
N PHE A 31 3.84 9.15 0.52
CA PHE A 31 3.82 10.51 -0.03
C PHE A 31 2.46 11.19 0.21
N ALA A 32 1.35 10.50 -0.08
CA ALA A 32 0.02 11.06 0.07
C ALA A 32 -0.30 11.44 1.53
N VAL A 33 0.12 10.62 2.50
CA VAL A 33 -0.20 10.82 3.92
C VAL A 33 0.78 11.74 4.62
N GLY A 34 2.07 11.72 4.25
CA GLY A 34 3.12 12.45 4.99
C GLY A 34 3.74 13.65 4.26
N PHE A 35 3.36 13.90 3.00
CA PHE A 35 3.85 15.06 2.24
C PHE A 35 2.73 15.84 1.55
N ASP A 36 1.80 15.15 0.87
CA ASP A 36 0.71 15.83 0.14
C ASP A 36 -0.30 16.50 1.07
N GLU A 37 -0.54 15.94 2.27
CA GLU A 37 -1.45 16.50 3.30
C GLU A 37 -2.86 16.82 2.78
N GLY A 38 -3.29 16.24 1.65
CA GLY A 38 -4.59 16.50 1.02
C GLY A 38 -4.59 17.56 -0.09
N HIS A 39 -3.44 18.07 -0.54
CA HIS A 39 -3.36 19.05 -1.63
C HIS A 39 -3.87 18.48 -2.96
N LEU A 40 -3.49 17.26 -3.34
CA LEU A 40 -4.05 16.64 -4.55
C LEU A 40 -5.53 16.28 -4.37
N PHE A 41 -5.92 15.90 -3.16
CA PHE A 41 -7.30 15.53 -2.86
C PHE A 41 -8.25 16.74 -2.86
N SER A 42 -7.73 17.94 -2.64
CA SER A 42 -8.48 19.20 -2.69
C SER A 42 -9.08 19.50 -4.07
N ILE A 43 -8.55 18.91 -5.15
CA ILE A 43 -9.13 19.02 -6.50
C ILE A 43 -10.58 18.50 -6.52
N ALA A 44 -10.89 17.49 -5.70
CA ALA A 44 -12.22 16.90 -5.60
C ALA A 44 -13.04 17.42 -4.40
N PHE A 45 -12.39 17.67 -3.26
CA PHE A 45 -13.05 17.99 -1.99
C PHE A 45 -12.86 19.43 -1.51
N GLY A 46 -12.18 20.27 -2.31
CA GLY A 46 -11.87 21.65 -1.98
C GLY A 46 -10.92 21.77 -0.78
N ASP A 47 -10.89 22.97 -0.19
CA ASP A 47 -9.91 23.32 0.85
C ASP A 47 -10.00 22.43 2.10
N LYS A 48 -11.17 21.84 2.35
CA LYS A 48 -11.39 20.93 3.48
C LYS A 48 -10.52 19.68 3.44
N ALA A 49 -10.09 19.26 2.25
CA ALA A 49 -9.21 18.10 2.10
C ALA A 49 -7.89 18.27 2.87
N PHE A 50 -7.28 19.45 2.81
CA PHE A 50 -6.02 19.76 3.50
C PHE A 50 -6.25 20.45 4.86
N ASP A 51 -7.23 21.34 4.98
CA ASP A 51 -7.54 22.02 6.26
C ASP A 51 -7.85 21.02 7.38
N GLN A 52 -8.55 19.94 7.02
CA GLN A 52 -8.96 18.88 7.96
C GLN A 52 -8.13 17.60 7.79
N MET A 53 -7.09 17.64 6.95
CA MET A 53 -6.15 16.54 6.70
C MET A 53 -6.86 15.19 6.53
N TYR A 54 -7.86 15.11 5.64
CA TYR A 54 -8.75 13.93 5.54
C TYR A 54 -8.00 12.61 5.35
N LEU A 55 -6.94 12.61 4.54
CA LEU A 55 -6.12 11.42 4.31
C LEU A 55 -5.28 11.03 5.54
N HIS A 56 -4.85 12.01 6.35
CA HIS A 56 -4.15 11.79 7.61
C HIS A 56 -5.08 11.12 8.63
N GLU A 57 -6.26 11.71 8.87
CA GLU A 57 -7.23 11.19 9.83
C GLU A 57 -7.78 9.83 9.42
N LEU A 58 -8.05 9.61 8.12
CA LEU A 58 -8.43 8.29 7.62
C LEU A 58 -7.32 7.25 7.87
N SER A 59 -6.06 7.60 7.62
CA SER A 59 -4.93 6.69 7.86
C SER A 59 -4.74 6.42 9.35
N HIS A 60 -5.00 7.42 10.19
CA HIS A 60 -5.01 7.30 11.63
C HIS A 60 -6.11 6.34 12.12
N ASP A 61 -7.33 6.45 11.58
CA ASP A 61 -8.45 5.54 11.87
C ASP A 61 -8.16 4.11 11.40
N LEU A 62 -7.58 3.93 10.20
CA LEU A 62 -7.20 2.60 9.71
C LEU A 62 -6.12 1.96 10.59
N ARG A 63 -5.18 2.76 11.10
CA ARG A 63 -4.16 2.30 12.04
C ARG A 63 -4.81 1.82 13.35
N HIS A 64 -5.80 2.54 13.86
CA HIS A 64 -6.60 2.08 15.00
C HIS A 64 -7.38 0.81 14.71
N ALA A 65 -8.03 0.71 13.55
CA ALA A 65 -8.77 -0.48 13.14
C ALA A 65 -7.85 -1.71 13.01
N ALA A 66 -6.58 -1.50 12.65
CA ALA A 66 -5.54 -2.53 12.63
C ALA A 66 -4.96 -2.85 14.04
N GLY A 67 -5.44 -2.20 15.10
CA GLY A 67 -5.06 -2.47 16.48
C GLY A 67 -3.72 -1.85 16.90
N PHE A 68 -3.16 -0.95 16.09
CA PHE A 68 -1.93 -0.25 16.47
C PHE A 68 -2.24 0.92 17.41
N PRO A 69 -1.44 1.11 18.48
CA PRO A 69 -1.63 2.25 19.37
C PRO A 69 -1.28 3.57 18.68
N CYS A 70 -1.97 4.64 19.08
CA CYS A 70 -1.65 6.05 18.80
C CYS A 70 -1.48 6.84 20.12
N HIS A 71 -1.14 8.13 20.02
CA HIS A 71 -0.90 9.00 21.17
C HIS A 71 -2.15 9.76 21.62
#